data_AF-A0A5C6PS22-F1
#
_entry.id   AF-A0A5C6PS22-F1
#
_cell.length_a   1.000
_cell.length_b   1.000
_cell.length_c   1.000
_cell.angle_alpha   90.00
_cell.angle_beta   90.00
_cell.angle_gamma   90.00
#
_symmetry.space_group_name_H-M   'P 1'
#
loop_
_entity.id
_entity.type
_entity.pdbx_description
1 polymer ?
#
loop_
_entity_poly.entity_id
_entity_poly.type
_entity_poly.pdbx_seq_one_letter_code
_entity_poly.pdbx_strand_id
1 'polypeptide(L)'
;MCARENEFKGIWFALCYFHAVVAERRKFGPQGWNRSYPFNTGDLTISINVLYNYLEANLRVPFDDLRYLFGEIMYGGHITDDWDRRLCRTYLEEYIKPEMMEEELYLAPGFPLPGNMDYNSYHQVRH
;
A
#
# COMPACT_ATOMS: atom_id res chain seq x y z
N MET A 1 5.39 -16.37 -12.47
CA MET A 1 5.21 -16.85 -11.08
C MET A 1 6.29 -16.12 -10.29
N CYS A 2 5.92 -15.28 -9.31
CA CYS A 2 6.90 -14.48 -8.57
C CYS A 2 7.76 -15.40 -7.70
N ALA A 3 9.06 -15.15 -7.61
CA ALA A 3 9.97 -15.92 -6.76
C ALA A 3 9.64 -15.78 -5.26
N ARG A 4 8.84 -14.76 -4.90
CA ARG A 4 8.46 -14.34 -3.55
C ARG A 4 6.96 -14.16 -3.43
N GLU A 5 6.20 -15.23 -3.71
CA GLU A 5 4.75 -15.16 -3.82
C GLU A 5 4.07 -14.69 -2.52
N ASN A 6 4.57 -15.12 -1.36
CA ASN A 6 4.03 -14.71 -0.05
C ASN A 6 4.20 -13.20 0.16
N GLU A 7 5.41 -12.70 -0.03
CA GLU A 7 5.77 -11.29 0.17
C GLU A 7 5.02 -10.42 -0.84
N PHE A 8 4.97 -10.85 -2.11
CA PHE A 8 4.25 -10.14 -3.15
C PHE A 8 2.76 -10.01 -2.82
N LYS A 9 2.10 -11.11 -2.42
CA LYS A 9 0.66 -11.07 -2.09
C LYS A 9 0.37 -10.24 -0.84
N GLY A 10 1.19 -10.34 0.20
CA GLY A 10 1.04 -9.54 1.42
C GLY A 10 1.17 -8.04 1.14
N ILE A 11 2.23 -7.63 0.43
CA ILE A 11 2.45 -6.22 0.08
C ILE A 11 1.41 -5.73 -0.93
N TRP A 12 1.01 -6.56 -1.89
CA TRP A 12 -0.06 -6.20 -2.83
C TRP A 12 -1.37 -5.94 -2.09
N PHE A 13 -1.77 -6.81 -1.16
CA PHE A 13 -2.99 -6.58 -0.39
C PHE A 13 -2.90 -5.28 0.44
N ALA A 14 -1.79 -5.07 1.14
CA ALA A 14 -1.53 -3.83 1.89
C ALA A 14 -1.59 -2.59 0.98
N LEU A 15 -1.09 -2.68 -0.25
CA LEU A 15 -1.12 -1.60 -1.24
C LEU A 15 -2.53 -1.33 -1.78
N CYS A 16 -3.35 -2.36 -1.97
CA CYS A 16 -4.78 -2.22 -2.30
C CYS A 16 -5.54 -1.54 -1.16
N TYR A 17 -5.26 -1.92 0.10
CA TYR A 17 -5.85 -1.28 1.27
C TYR A 17 -5.41 0.18 1.40
N PHE A 18 -4.12 0.47 1.24
CA PHE A 18 -3.57 1.82 1.17
C PHE A 18 -4.29 2.66 0.11
N HIS A 19 -4.43 2.15 -1.12
CA HIS A 19 -5.13 2.83 -2.21
C HIS A 19 -6.58 3.17 -1.84
N ALA A 20 -7.30 2.22 -1.26
CA ALA A 20 -8.67 2.44 -0.80
C ALA A 20 -8.74 3.54 0.26
N VAL A 21 -7.84 3.52 1.26
CA VAL A 21 -7.77 4.54 2.31
C VAL A 21 -7.51 5.92 1.72
N VAL A 22 -6.48 6.09 0.89
CA VAL A 22 -6.14 7.42 0.35
C VAL A 22 -7.22 7.98 -0.57
N ALA A 23 -7.90 7.12 -1.34
CA ALA A 23 -9.02 7.51 -2.18
C ALA A 23 -10.27 7.89 -1.36
N GLU A 24 -10.63 7.07 -0.37
CA GLU A 24 -11.83 7.26 0.47
C GLU A 24 -11.69 8.46 1.42
N ARG A 25 -10.47 8.77 1.88
CA ARG A 25 -10.19 9.95 2.71
C ARG A 25 -10.70 11.26 2.10
N ARG A 26 -10.76 11.37 0.77
CA ARG A 26 -11.33 12.54 0.08
C ARG A 26 -12.78 12.85 0.50
N LYS A 27 -13.54 11.85 0.96
CA LYS A 27 -14.93 12.04 1.44
C LYS A 27 -15.02 12.86 2.72
N PHE A 28 -13.94 13.03 3.47
CA PHE A 28 -13.90 13.74 4.75
C PHE A 28 -13.39 15.19 4.62
N GLY A 29 -13.31 15.72 3.39
CA GLY A 29 -12.87 17.09 3.13
C GLY A 29 -11.49 17.39 3.74
N PRO A 30 -11.28 18.57 4.35
CA PRO A 30 -10.00 18.96 4.96
C PRO A 30 -9.50 18.05 6.10
N GLN A 31 -10.38 17.24 6.72
CA GLN A 31 -9.94 16.25 7.72
C GLN A 31 -9.28 15.03 7.07
N GLY A 32 -9.62 14.75 5.81
CA GLY A 32 -9.03 13.69 5.00
C GLY A 32 -7.77 14.15 4.29
N TRP A 33 -7.86 15.24 3.54
CA TRP A 33 -6.77 15.85 2.79
C TRP A 33 -6.93 17.37 2.78
N ASN A 34 -5.85 18.13 2.94
CA ASN A 34 -5.89 19.59 2.81
C ASN A 34 -6.28 20.01 1.39
N ARG A 35 -5.90 19.22 0.38
CA ARG A 35 -6.26 19.45 -1.04
C ARG A 35 -6.86 18.20 -1.70
N SER A 36 -7.59 18.40 -2.80
CA SER A 36 -8.13 17.29 -3.58
C SER A 36 -7.09 16.76 -4.56
N TYR A 37 -6.65 15.52 -4.37
CA TYR A 37 -5.71 14.82 -5.25
C TYR A 37 -6.41 13.78 -6.13
N PRO A 38 -6.04 13.64 -7.42
CA PRO A 38 -6.71 12.76 -8.38
C PRO A 38 -6.17 11.32 -8.36
N PHE A 39 -6.06 10.70 -7.18
CA PHE A 39 -5.65 9.30 -7.06
C PHE A 39 -6.59 8.38 -7.86
N ASN A 40 -6.02 7.47 -8.64
CA ASN A 40 -6.77 6.62 -9.56
C ASN A 40 -6.18 5.19 -9.65
N THR A 41 -6.89 4.32 -10.36
CA THR A 41 -6.50 2.91 -10.51
C THR A 41 -5.19 2.71 -11.29
N GLY A 42 -4.77 3.69 -12.09
CA GLY A 42 -3.47 3.69 -12.75
C GLY A 42 -2.32 3.77 -11.75
N ASP A 43 -2.45 4.59 -10.69
CA ASP A 43 -1.45 4.70 -9.63
C ASP A 43 -1.23 3.35 -8.94
N LEU A 44 -2.33 2.66 -8.59
CA LEU A 44 -2.30 1.32 -8.02
C LEU A 44 -1.68 0.30 -8.98
N THR A 45 -2.11 0.30 -10.25
CA THR A 45 -1.66 -0.67 -11.25
C THR A 45 -0.16 -0.57 -11.50
N ILE A 46 0.36 0.65 -11.66
CA ILE A 46 1.80 0.87 -11.86
C ILE A 46 2.57 0.52 -10.57
N SER A 47 2.04 0.85 -9.39
CA SER A 47 2.68 0.50 -8.11
C SER A 47 2.80 -1.02 -7.93
N ILE A 48 1.79 -1.80 -8.34
CA ILE A 48 1.85 -3.28 -8.33
C ILE A 48 2.92 -3.80 -9.31
N ASN A 49 3.03 -3.21 -10.50
CA ASN A 49 4.08 -3.58 -11.45
C ASN A 49 5.49 -3.26 -10.90
N VAL A 50 5.64 -2.11 -10.25
CA VAL A 50 6.89 -1.71 -9.57
C VAL A 50 7.21 -2.71 -8.46
N LEU A 51 6.24 -3.08 -7.63
CA LEU A 51 6.39 -4.10 -6.59
C LEU A 51 6.93 -5.41 -7.16
N TYR A 52 6.28 -5.94 -8.21
CA TYR A 52 6.71 -7.18 -8.84
C TYR A 52 8.17 -7.10 -9.31
N ASN A 53 8.52 -6.05 -10.05
CA ASN A 53 9.87 -5.88 -10.58
C ASN A 53 10.92 -5.72 -9.48
N TYR A 54 10.62 -4.99 -8.40
CA TYR A 54 11.54 -4.81 -7.28
C TYR A 54 11.76 -6.10 -6.49
N LEU A 55 10.72 -6.92 -6.31
CA LEU A 55 10.87 -8.21 -5.63
C LEU A 55 11.66 -9.22 -6.45
N GLU A 56 11.49 -9.22 -7.78
CA GLU A 56 12.29 -10.09 -8.68
C GLU A 56 13.76 -9.64 -8.76
N ALA A 57 14.03 -8.33 -8.64
CA ALA A 57 15.37 -7.79 -8.74
C ALA A 57 16.21 -7.90 -7.44
N ASN A 58 15.59 -8.24 -6.29
CA ASN A 58 16.25 -8.15 -4.99
C ASN A 58 16.16 -9.46 -4.18
N LEU A 59 17.26 -9.78 -3.49
CA LEU A 59 17.36 -10.95 -2.59
C LEU A 59 16.66 -10.76 -1.23
N ARG A 60 16.19 -9.56 -0.92
CA ARG A 60 15.41 -9.23 0.28
C ARG A 60 14.35 -8.21 -0.13
N VAL A 61 13.27 -8.13 0.64
CA VAL A 61 12.23 -7.12 0.40
C VAL A 61 12.81 -5.74 0.75
N PRO A 62 12.92 -4.80 -0.21
CA PRO A 62 13.47 -3.48 0.05
C PRO A 62 12.34 -2.54 0.53
N PHE A 63 11.89 -2.71 1.78
CA PHE A 63 10.73 -1.99 2.32
C PHE A 63 10.87 -0.47 2.23
N ASP A 64 12.05 0.08 2.54
CA ASP A 64 12.31 1.53 2.46
C ASP A 64 12.16 2.05 1.03
N ASP A 65 12.75 1.35 0.06
CA ASP A 65 12.68 1.74 -1.35
C ASP A 65 11.24 1.64 -1.88
N LEU A 66 10.51 0.58 -1.52
CA LEU A 66 9.10 0.43 -1.89
C LEU A 66 8.25 1.56 -1.32
N ARG A 67 8.42 1.89 -0.03
CA ARG A 67 7.72 3.02 0.60
C ARG A 67 8.07 4.34 -0.06
N TYR A 68 9.34 4.56 -0.41
CA TYR A 68 9.76 5.75 -1.13
C TYR A 68 9.11 5.82 -2.53
N LEU A 69 9.16 4.74 -3.31
CA LEU A 69 8.54 4.68 -4.63
C LEU A 69 7.05 4.98 -4.56
N PHE A 70 6.32 4.32 -3.66
CA PHE A 70 4.88 4.52 -3.55
C PHE A 70 4.54 5.90 -2.99
N GLY A 71 5.23 6.33 -1.95
CA GLY A 71 4.92 7.54 -1.18
C GLY A 71 5.39 8.83 -1.82
N GLU A 72 6.59 8.85 -2.42
CA GLU A 72 7.19 10.05 -3.00
C GLU A 72 6.96 10.16 -4.50
N ILE A 73 6.98 9.04 -5.22
CA ILE A 73 6.93 9.03 -6.69
C ILE A 73 5.51 8.76 -7.18
N MET A 74 4.91 7.62 -6.81
CA MET A 74 3.62 7.19 -7.35
C MET A 74 2.47 8.06 -6.83
N TYR A 75 2.23 8.07 -5.52
CA TYR A 75 1.16 8.86 -4.91
C TYR A 75 1.66 10.27 -4.58
N GLY A 76 2.89 10.41 -4.10
CA GLY A 76 3.50 11.71 -3.76
C GLY A 76 3.67 12.67 -4.93
N GLY A 77 3.72 12.16 -6.16
CA GLY A 77 3.72 12.99 -7.38
C GLY A 77 2.46 13.82 -7.55
N HIS A 78 1.33 13.40 -6.95
CA HIS A 78 0.08 14.16 -6.93
C HIS A 78 0.01 15.18 -5.80
N ILE A 79 0.76 14.96 -4.71
CA ILE A 79 0.60 15.67 -3.44
C ILE A 79 1.47 16.92 -3.41
N THR A 80 0.81 18.08 -3.27
CA THR A 80 1.44 19.40 -3.27
C THR A 80 1.56 20.05 -1.89
N ASP A 81 0.89 19.49 -0.88
CA ASP A 81 0.92 19.99 0.50
C ASP A 81 1.84 19.11 1.37
N ASP A 82 2.72 19.72 2.15
CA ASP A 82 3.75 18.99 2.92
C ASP A 82 3.16 18.14 4.05
N TRP A 83 2.04 18.58 4.64
CA TRP A 83 1.36 17.82 5.70
C TRP A 83 0.63 16.62 5.11
N ASP A 84 -0.03 16.80 3.97
CA ASP A 84 -0.61 15.69 3.21
C ASP A 84 0.48 14.70 2.75
N ARG A 85 1.66 15.20 2.36
CA ARG A 85 2.79 14.34 1.96
C ARG A 85 3.30 13.50 3.12
N ARG A 86 3.44 14.12 4.31
CA ARG A 86 3.77 13.40 5.55
C ARG A 86 2.73 12.34 5.88
N LEU A 87 1.44 12.69 5.80
CA LEU A 87 0.35 11.76 6.06
C LEU A 87 0.39 10.54 5.12
N CYS A 88 0.59 10.77 3.82
CA CYS A 88 0.74 9.71 2.83
C CYS A 88 1.88 8.75 3.17
N ARG A 89 3.06 9.30 3.51
CA ARG A 89 4.21 8.48 3.96
C ARG A 89 3.88 7.67 5.21
N THR A 90 3.26 8.28 6.22
CA THR A 90 2.92 7.59 7.48
C THR A 90 2.00 6.39 7.25
N TYR A 91 1.04 6.49 6.32
CA TYR A 91 0.22 5.32 5.96
C TYR A 91 1.05 4.17 5.37
N LEU A 92 2.01 4.47 4.51
CA LEU A 92 2.90 3.45 3.94
C LEU A 92 3.86 2.89 4.99
N GLU A 93 4.33 3.71 5.92
CA GLU A 93 5.14 3.26 7.06
C GLU A 93 4.37 2.28 7.96
N GLU A 94 3.07 2.49 8.15
CA GLU A 94 2.25 1.60 8.97
C GLU A 94 1.85 0.31 8.25
N TYR A 95 1.55 0.37 6.94
CA TYR A 95 1.03 -0.77 6.19
C TYR A 95 2.09 -1.64 5.53
N ILE A 96 3.26 -1.09 5.20
CA ILE A 96 4.32 -1.77 4.45
C ILE A 96 5.62 -1.70 5.25
N LYS A 97 5.77 -2.64 6.18
CA LYS A 97 6.88 -2.71 7.13
C LYS A 97 7.31 -4.15 7.39
N PRO A 98 8.58 -4.42 7.75
CA PRO A 98 9.09 -5.79 7.92
C PRO A 98 8.23 -6.68 8.81
N GLU A 99 7.64 -6.11 9.86
CA GLU A 99 6.77 -6.76 10.84
C GLU A 99 5.57 -7.46 10.19
N MET A 100 5.13 -7.02 9.00
CA MET A 100 4.06 -7.68 8.26
C MET A 100 4.39 -9.10 7.79
N MET A 101 5.68 -9.48 7.81
CA MET A 101 6.17 -10.80 7.43
C MET A 101 6.50 -11.68 8.64
N GLU A 102 6.63 -11.07 9.83
CA GLU A 102 7.11 -11.73 11.05
C GLU A 102 5.97 -11.89 12.07
N GLU A 103 4.99 -11.00 12.06
CA GLU A 103 3.90 -10.91 13.03
C GLU A 103 2.54 -10.77 12.34
N GLU A 104 1.46 -10.94 13.11
CA GLU A 104 0.11 -10.65 12.64
C GLU A 104 -0.11 -9.13 12.60
N LEU A 105 0.09 -8.53 11.43
CA LEU A 105 -0.19 -7.12 11.21
C LEU A 105 -1.69 -6.87 11.05
N TYR A 106 -2.23 -5.87 11.74
CA TYR A 106 -3.60 -5.38 11.55
C TYR A 106 -3.58 -4.09 10.72
N LEU A 107 -4.28 -4.08 9.59
CA LEU A 107 -4.40 -2.89 8.74
C LEU A 107 -5.42 -1.88 9.30
N ALA A 108 -6.36 -2.38 10.10
CA ALA A 108 -7.29 -1.59 10.92
C ALA A 108 -7.71 -2.41 12.15
N PRO A 109 -8.33 -1.79 13.17
CA PRO A 109 -8.87 -2.52 14.31
C PRO A 109 -9.80 -3.66 13.87
N GLY A 110 -9.45 -4.89 14.23
CA GLY A 110 -10.20 -6.09 13.86
C GLY A 110 -10.02 -6.55 12.40
N PHE A 111 -9.08 -5.97 11.66
CA PHE A 111 -8.83 -6.30 10.26
C PHE A 111 -7.37 -6.75 10.06
N PRO A 112 -7.05 -8.03 10.29
CA PRO A 112 -5.72 -8.57 10.08
C PRO A 112 -5.37 -8.58 8.59
N LEU A 113 -4.08 -8.37 8.28
CA LEU A 113 -3.55 -8.58 6.94
C LEU A 113 -3.72 -10.06 6.58
N PRO A 114 -4.48 -10.39 5.52
CA PRO A 114 -4.62 -11.77 5.11
C PRO A 114 -3.27 -12.33 4.66
N GLY A 115 -2.96 -13.54 5.12
CA GLY A 115 -1.79 -14.31 4.66
C GLY A 115 -1.86 -14.68 3.18
N ASN A 116 -0.99 -15.58 2.73
CA ASN A 116 -1.05 -16.09 1.37
C ASN A 116 -2.32 -16.94 1.17
N MET A 117 -3.28 -16.39 0.43
CA MET A 117 -4.54 -17.03 0.09
C MET A 117 -4.74 -17.09 -1.43
N ASP A 118 -5.75 -17.84 -1.87
CA ASP A 118 -6.20 -17.78 -3.26
C ASP A 118 -7.06 -16.53 -3.51
N TYR A 119 -7.28 -16.23 -4.80
CA TYR A 119 -8.04 -15.05 -5.22
C TYR A 119 -9.45 -15.00 -4.63
N ASN A 120 -10.15 -16.14 -4.57
CA ASN A 120 -11.53 -16.20 -4.07
C ASN A 120 -11.59 -15.95 -2.57
N SER A 121 -10.58 -16.43 -1.85
CA SER A 121 -10.43 -16.26 -0.40
C SER A 121 -10.20 -14.79 -0.04
N TYR A 122 -9.40 -14.06 -0.83
CA TYR A 122 -9.23 -12.61 -0.63
C TYR A 122 -10.54 -11.83 -0.73
N HIS A 123 -11.50 -12.26 -1.56
CA HIS A 123 -12.82 -11.61 -1.64
C HIS A 123 -13.68 -11.84 -0.40
N GLN A 124 -13.46 -12.94 0.33
CA GLN A 124 -14.21 -13.21 1.57
C GLN A 124 -13.75 -12.31 2.72
N VAL A 125 -12.50 -11.84 2.69
CA VAL A 125 -11.93 -10.89 3.67
C VAL A 125 -12.52 -9.47 3.49
N ARG A 126 -13.31 -9.21 2.44
CA ARG A 126 -13.91 -7.89 2.19
C ARG A 126 -15.08 -7.55 3.12
N HIS A 127 -15.55 -8.51 3.92
CA HIS A 127 -16.74 -8.42 4.79
C HIS A 127 -16.37 -8.40 6.27
#